data_AF-A0A9W6J7P7-F1
#
_entry.id   AF-A0A9W6J7P7-F1
#
_cell.length_a   1.000
_cell.length_b   1.000
_cell.length_c   1.000
_cell.angle_alpha   90.00
_cell.angle_beta   90.00
_cell.angle_gamma   90.00
#
_symmetry.space_group_name_H-M   'P 1'
#
loop_
_entity.id
_entity.type
_entity.pdbx_description
1 polymer ?
#
loop_
_entity_poly.entity_id
_entity_poly.type
_entity_poly.pdbx_seq_one_letter_code
_entity_poly.pdbx_strand_id
1 'polypeptide(L)' 'MPPVLVIALGAFGAAALVKVLSRESRRVNAELDARRRAEQAGTLDSRATLRRDPATGDYRPTDS' A
#
# COMPACT_ATOMS: atom_id res chain seq x y z
N MET A 1 39.17 11.67 -18.81
CA MET A 1 37.97 10.81 -18.74
C MET A 1 36.80 11.59 -19.30
N PRO A 2 36.10 11.09 -20.35
CA PRO A 2 34.89 11.74 -20.86
C PRO A 2 33.92 12.04 -19.72
N PRO A 3 33.44 13.29 -19.52
CA PRO A 3 32.60 13.66 -18.39
C PRO A 3 31.31 12.82 -18.33
N VAL A 4 30.80 12.44 -19.50
CA VAL A 4 29.61 11.59 -19.66
C VAL A 4 29.80 10.22 -18.97
N LEU A 5 31.00 9.63 -19.05
CA LEU A 5 31.27 8.33 -18.41
C LEU A 5 31.26 8.44 -16.88
N VAL A 6 31.78 9.53 -16.33
CA VAL A 6 31.78 9.77 -14.87
C VAL A 6 30.35 9.91 -14.35
N ILE A 7 29.53 10.69 -15.06
CA ILE A 7 28.12 10.89 -14.71
C ILE A 7 27.33 9.59 -14.86
N ALA A 8 27.52 8.86 -15.96
CA ALA A 8 26.85 7.59 -16.18
C ALA A 8 27.19 6.57 -15.09
N LEU A 9 28.47 6.45 -14.72
CA LEU A 9 28.91 5.53 -13.67
C LEU A 9 28.34 5.92 -12.30
N GLY A 10 28.32 7.22 -11.99
CA GLY A 10 27.69 7.75 -10.77
C GLY A 10 26.20 7.46 -10.70
N ALA A 11 25.47 7.71 -11.79
CA ALA A 11 24.04 7.41 -11.88
C ALA A 11 23.76 5.91 -11.74
N PHE A 12 24.58 5.08 -12.37
CA PHE A 12 24.46 3.63 -12.29
C PHE A 12 24.70 3.11 -10.86
N GLY A 13 25.72 3.63 -10.18
CA GLY A 13 26.00 3.32 -8.78
C GLY A 13 24.86 3.73 -7.85
N ALA A 14 24.31 4.94 -8.03
CA ALA A 14 23.16 5.41 -7.25
C ALA A 14 21.91 4.54 -7.47
N ALA A 15 21.62 4.17 -8.73
CA ALA A 15 20.50 3.30 -9.05
C ALA A 15 20.65 1.90 -8.43
N ALA A 16 21.86 1.34 -8.41
CA ALA A 16 22.14 0.06 -7.77
C ALA A 16 21.88 0.11 -6.25
N LEU A 17 22.33 1.18 -5.57
CA LEU A 17 22.09 1.37 -4.14
C LEU A 17 20.59 1.50 -3.83
N VAL A 18 19.85 2.31 -4.60
CA VAL A 18 18.40 2.45 -4.43
C VAL A 18 17.68 1.11 -4.61
N LYS A 19 18.10 0.31 -5.59
CA LYS A 19 17.52 -1.03 -5.82
C LYS A 19 17.75 -1.97 -4.63
N VAL A 20 18.97 -1.98 -4.07
CA VAL A 20 19.30 -2.81 -2.90
C VAL A 20 18.51 -2.35 -1.68
N LEU A 21 18.48 -1.04 -1.42
CA LEU A 21 17.77 -0.47 -0.28
C LEU A 21 16.26 -0.70 -0.40
N SER A 22 15.68 -0.55 -1.59
CA SER A 22 14.27 -0.85 -1.84
C SER A 22 13.96 -2.33 -1.62
N ARG A 23 14.85 -3.23 -2.05
CA ARG A 23 14.68 -4.67 -1.85
C ARG A 23 14.72 -5.06 -0.38
N GLU A 24 15.68 -4.53 0.38
CA GLU A 24 15.78 -4.83 1.81
C GLU A 24 14.66 -4.15 2.60
N SER A 25 14.29 -2.93 2.23
CA SER A 25 13.13 -2.24 2.79
C SER A 25 11.87 -3.06 2.56
N ARG A 26 11.59 -3.55 1.35
CA ARG A 26 10.44 -4.43 1.08
C ARG A 26 10.49 -5.73 1.86
N ARG A 27 11.68 -6.32 2.03
CA ARG A 27 11.83 -7.54 2.83
C ARG A 27 11.45 -7.31 4.28
N VAL A 28 11.87 -6.19 4.86
CA VAL A 28 11.51 -5.80 6.24
C VAL A 28 10.03 -5.39 6.32
N ASN A 29 9.53 -4.63 5.35
CA ASN A 29 8.16 -4.12 5.34
C ASN A 29 7.12 -5.17 4.95
N ALA A 30 7.53 -6.37 4.51
CA ALA A 30 6.61 -7.44 4.12
C ALA A 30 5.66 -7.82 5.26
N GLU A 31 6.11 -7.72 6.52
CA GLU A 31 5.25 -7.93 7.68
C GLU A 31 4.25 -6.78 7.87
N LEU A 32 4.67 -5.54 7.66
CA LEU A 32 3.79 -4.36 7.75
C LEU A 32 2.75 -4.36 6.62
N ASP A 33 3.14 -4.77 5.42
CA ASP A 33 2.27 -4.91 4.26
C ASP A 33 1.31 -6.11 4.40
N ALA A 34 1.70 -7.17 5.12
CA ALA A 34 0.79 -8.25 5.48
C ALA A 34 -0.28 -7.77 6.47
N ARG A 35 0.12 -6.99 7.50
CA ARG A 35 -0.82 -6.38 8.44
C ARG A 35 -1.76 -5.38 7.78
N ARG A 36 -1.26 -4.48 6.93
CA ARG A 36 -2.10 -3.54 6.16
C ARG A 36 -3.10 -4.25 5.25
N ARG A 37 -2.69 -5.35 4.59
CA ARG A 37 -3.60 -6.15 3.76
C ARG A 37 -4.66 -6.87 4.59
N ALA A 38 -4.30 -7.38 5.77
CA ALA A 38 -5.25 -8.00 6.70
C ALA A 38 -6.26 -6.97 7.26
N GLU A 39 -5.80 -5.77 7.62
CA GLU A 39 -6.65 -4.67 8.06
C GLU A 39 -7.61 -4.19 6.95
N GLN A 40 -7.13 -4.07 5.71
CA GLN A 40 -7.98 -3.73 4.55
C GLN A 40 -9.01 -4.81 4.23
N ALA A 41 -8.66 -6.09 4.37
CA ALA A 41 -9.60 -7.19 4.21
C ALA A 41 -10.70 -7.14 5.29
N GLY A 42 -10.34 -6.91 6.57
CA GLY A 42 -11.31 -6.80 7.66
C GLY A 42 -12.20 -5.55 7.60
N THR A 43 -11.74 -4.45 7.01
CA THR A 43 -12.54 -3.22 6.85
C THR A 43 -13.56 -3.27 5.70
N LEU A 44 -13.42 -4.21 4.77
CA LEU A 44 -14.45 -4.45 3.75
C LEU A 44 -15.64 -5.21 4.37
N ASP A 45 -15.38 -6.16 5.25
CA ASP A 45 -16.43 -6.92 5.95
C ASP A 45 -17.14 -6.10 7.03
N SER A 46 -16.44 -5.15 7.69
CA SER A 46 -17.04 -4.33 8.77
C SER A 46 -17.82 -3.10 8.27
N ARG A 47 -17.86 -2.84 6.95
CA ARG A 47 -18.70 -1.77 6.42
C ARG A 47 -20.14 -2.27 6.41
N ALA A 48 -20.85 -2.04 7.51
CA ALA A 48 -22.29 -2.24 7.59
C ALA A 48 -22.94 -1.54 6.39
N THR A 49 -23.51 -2.33 5.49
CA THR A 49 -24.18 -1.77 4.31
C THR A 49 -25.43 -1.05 4.78
N LEU A 50 -25.61 0.18 4.31
CA LEU A 50 -26.82 0.95 4.60
C LEU A 50 -27.97 0.37 3.80
N ARG A 51 -29.00 -0.11 4.47
CA ARG A 51 -30.23 -0.62 3.85
C ARG A 51 -31.36 0.38 4.06
N ARG A 52 -32.17 0.59 3.03
CA ARG A 52 -33.33 1.48 3.10
C ARG A 52 -34.43 0.81 3.93
N ASP A 53 -34.90 1.50 4.96
CA ASP A 53 -36.04 1.11 5.78
C ASP A 53 -37.34 1.29 4.97
N PRO A 54 -38.13 0.23 4.74
CA PRO A 54 -39.36 0.33 3.98
C PRO A 54 -40.46 1.13 4.69
N ALA A 55 -40.42 1.25 6.02
CA ALA A 55 -41.44 1.95 6.79
C ALA A 55 -41.22 3.47 6.81
N THR A 56 -39.96 3.92 6.89
CA THR A 56 -39.60 5.33 7.02
C THR A 56 -38.95 5.91 5.76
N GLY A 57 -38.36 5.07 4.92
CA GLY A 57 -37.59 5.48 3.75
C GLY A 57 -36.15 5.88 4.04
N ASP A 58 -35.75 5.90 5.32
CA ASP A 58 -34.40 6.26 5.77
C ASP A 58 -33.41 5.10 5.61
N TYR A 59 -32.13 5.42 5.43
CA TYR A 59 -31.08 4.42 5.34
C TYR A 59 -30.51 4.09 6.72
N ARG A 60 -30.58 2.82 7.13
CA ARG A 60 -30.06 2.32 8.42
C ARG A 60 -28.97 1.26 8.23
N PRO A 61 -28.02 1.12 9.17
CA PRO A 61 -27.04 0.03 9.14
C PRO A 61 -27.76 -1.33 9.26
N THR A 62 -27.31 -2.31 8.49
CA THR A 62 -27.94 -3.65 8.41
C THR A 62 -27.92 -4.43 9.74
N ASP A 63 -27.00 -4.13 10.67
CA ASP A 63 -26.82 -4.83 11.95
C ASP A 63 -27.41 -4.08 13.18
N SER A 64 -28.30 -3.10 12.98
CA SER A 64 -28.91 -2.31 14.08
C SER A 64 -30.24 -2.89 14.56
#